data_AF-A0AAV2H3K4-F1
#
_entry.id   AF-A0AAV2H3K4-F1
#
_cell.length_a   1.000
_cell.length_b   1.000
_cell.length_c   1.000
_cell.angle_alpha   90.00
_cell.angle_beta   90.00
_cell.angle_gamma   90.00
#
_symmetry.space_group_name_H-M   'P 1'
#
loop_
_entity.id
_entity.type
_entity.pdbx_description
1 polymer ?
#
loop_
_entity_poly.entity_id
_entity_poly.type
_entity_poly.pdbx_seq_one_letter_code
_entity_poly.pdbx_strand_id
1 'polypeptide(L)' 'QVHNTDKEFRIRMDLHQFRPEEVKITSDNEKITINAKHEEKQDNHGFVSREITRIYKLPDVSIL' A
#
# COMPACT_ATOMS: atom_id res chain seq x y z
N GLN A 1 8.59 -4.12 -2.96
CA GLN A 1 9.87 -4.56 -2.34
C GLN A 1 9.88 -4.11 -0.89
N VAL A 2 10.28 -5.00 0.02
CA VAL A 2 10.49 -4.68 1.44
C VAL A 2 11.98 -4.70 1.72
N HIS A 3 12.46 -3.67 2.41
CA HIS A 3 13.81 -3.59 2.96
C HIS A 3 13.68 -3.54 4.48
N ASN A 4 14.30 -4.49 5.18
CA ASN A 4 14.21 -4.62 6.63
C ASN A 4 15.61 -4.81 7.20
N THR A 5 16.04 -3.87 8.03
CA THR A 5 17.33 -3.86 8.71
C THR A 5 17.11 -3.60 10.19
N ASP A 6 18.16 -3.71 10.98
CA ASP A 6 18.20 -3.33 12.40
C ASP A 6 17.87 -1.84 12.65
N LYS A 7 18.04 -0.98 11.63
CA LYS A 7 17.86 0.48 11.74
C LYS A 7 16.62 1.02 11.03
N GLU A 8 16.14 0.31 10.02
CA GLU A 8 15.08 0.80 9.15
C GLU A 8 14.22 -0.33 8.58
N PHE A 9 12.91 -0.10 8.60
CA PHE A 9 11.94 -0.84 7.82
C PHE A 9 11.35 0.07 6.72
N ARG A 10 11.57 -0.28 5.45
CA ARG A 10 11.15 0.51 4.29
C ARG A 10 10.40 -0.35 3.27
N ILE A 11 9.25 0.14 2.83
CA ILE A 11 8.43 -0.48 1.78
C ILE A 11 8.50 0.39 0.53
N ARG A 12 8.72 -0.24 -0.63
CA ARG A 12 8.49 0.35 -1.96
C ARG A 12 7.41 -0.43 -2.67
N MET A 13 6.37 0.25 -3.12
CA MET A 13 5.28 -0.34 -3.89
C MET A 13 4.97 0.57 -5.08
N ASP A 14 4.85 -0.03 -6.26
CA ASP A 14 4.40 0.69 -7.45
C ASP A 14 2.87 0.81 -7.42
N LEU A 15 2.38 2.04 -7.47
CA LEU A 15 0.97 2.40 -7.50
C LEU A 15 0.66 3.35 -8.66
N HIS A 16 1.42 3.31 -9.76
CA HIS A 16 1.27 4.25 -10.90
C HIS A 16 -0.13 4.27 -11.53
N GLN A 17 -0.94 3.23 -11.32
CA GLN A 17 -2.32 3.15 -11.80
C GLN A 17 -3.34 3.88 -10.90
N PHE A 18 -2.88 4.47 -9.80
CA PHE A 18 -3.71 5.17 -8.81
C PHE A 18 -3.20 6.60 -8.60
N ARG A 19 -4.12 7.54 -8.43
CA ARG A 19 -3.80 8.90 -8.00
C ARG A 19 -3.49 8.93 -6.50
N PRO A 20 -2.74 9.91 -5.99
CA PRO A 20 -2.44 10.01 -4.56
C PRO A 20 -3.69 9.98 -3.66
N GLU A 21 -4.78 10.61 -4.09
CA GLU A 21 -6.04 10.68 -3.33
C GLU A 21 -6.81 9.35 -3.32
N GLU A 22 -6.46 8.43 -4.22
CA GLU A 22 -7.02 7.07 -4.30
C GLU A 22 -6.28 6.08 -3.38
N VAL A 23 -5.18 6.50 -2.75
CA VAL A 23 -4.34 5.67 -1.89
C VAL A 23 -4.52 6.06 -0.43
N LYS A 24 -4.90 5.08 0.38
CA LYS A 24 -4.99 5.18 1.84
C LYS A 24 -3.94 4.30 2.48
N ILE A 25 -3.11 4.89 3.34
CA ILE A 25 -2.13 4.18 4.16
C ILE A 25 -2.54 4.32 5.63
N THR A 26 -2.65 3.19 6.32
CA THR A 26 -2.87 3.16 7.77
C THR A 26 -1.81 2.28 8.43
N SER A 27 -1.44 2.63 9.66
CA SER A 27 -0.49 1.86 10.46
C SER A 27 -1.02 1.67 11.86
N ASP A 28 -0.77 0.50 12.42
CA ASP A 28 -0.90 0.20 13.84
C ASP A 28 0.42 -0.41 14.36
N ASN A 29 0.41 -0.94 15.59
CA ASN A 29 1.61 -1.52 16.20
C ASN A 29 2.10 -2.81 15.52
N GLU A 30 1.26 -3.47 14.74
CA GLU A 30 1.54 -4.77 14.14
C GLU A 30 1.80 -4.69 12.63
N LYS A 31 1.20 -3.72 11.95
CA LYS A 31 1.17 -3.70 10.48
C LYS A 31 0.97 -2.32 9.88
N ILE A 32 1.44 -2.21 8.65
CA ILE A 32 1.09 -1.16 7.70
C ILE A 32 0.13 -1.77 6.69
N THR A 33 -1.01 -1.11 6.48
CA THR A 33 -2.00 -1.45 5.45
C THR A 33 -2.04 -0.35 4.41
N ILE A 34 -1.90 -0.74 3.15
CA ILE A 34 -2.04 0.14 1.98
C ILE A 34 -3.27 -0.35 1.22
N ASN A 35 -4.28 0.50 1.11
CA ASN A 35 -5.44 0.28 0.25
C ASN A 35 -5.40 1.35 -0.85
N ALA A 36 -5.51 0.94 -2.11
CA ALA A 36 -5.63 1.85 -3.24
C ALA A 36 -6.81 1.43 -4.10
N LYS A 37 -7.74 2.37 -4.32
CA LYS A 37 -9.01 2.10 -5.00
C LYS A 37 -9.27 3.16 -6.05
N HIS A 38 -9.26 2.74 -7.31
CA HIS A 38 -9.72 3.52 -8.44
C HIS A 38 -11.16 3.12 -8.73
N GLU A 39 -12.09 3.99 -8.34
CA GLU A 39 -13.49 3.79 -8.70
C GLU A 39 -13.70 3.97 -10.20
N GLU A 40 -14.77 3.35 -10.69
CA GLU A 40 -15.11 3.27 -12.09
C GLU A 40 -15.07 4.65 -12.75
N LYS A 41 -14.13 4.86 -13.68
CA LYS A 41 -14.12 6.01 -14.57
C LYS A 41 -14.40 5.53 -15.99
N GLN A 42 -15.38 6.20 -16.61
CA GLN A 42 -15.69 5.99 -18.00
C GLN A 42 -14.58 6.64 -18.85
N ASP A 43 -14.00 5.86 -19.75
CA ASP A 43 -13.19 6.37 -20.85
C ASP A 43 -13.81 5.99 -22.21
N ASN A 44 -13.13 6.35 -23.31
CA ASN A 44 -13.61 6.13 -24.68
C ASN A 44 -13.66 4.64 -25.08
N HIS A 45 -13.12 3.72 -24.28
CA HIS A 45 -12.96 2.31 -24.60
C HIS A 45 -13.59 1.36 -23.57
N GLY A 46 -14.18 1.89 -22.49
CA GLY A 46 -14.98 1.13 -21.54
C GLY A 46 -14.91 1.69 -20.12
N PHE A 47 -15.23 0.83 -19.16
CA PHE A 47 -15.13 1.12 -17.74
C PHE A 47 -13.98 0.31 -17.17
N VAL A 48 -13.10 0.96 -16.41
CA VAL A 48 -12.07 0.25 -15.64
C VAL A 48 -12.15 0.64 -14.18
N SER A 49 -12.26 -0.36 -13.33
CA SER A 49 -12.14 -0.27 -11.89
C SER A 49 -10.95 -1.10 -11.44
N ARG A 50 -10.21 -0.60 -10.45
CA ARG A 50 -9.05 -1.29 -9.87
C ARG A 50 -9.05 -1.11 -8.37
N GLU A 51 -8.75 -2.17 -7.64
CA GLU A 51 -8.54 -2.11 -6.20
C GLU A 51 -7.40 -3.02 -5.80
N ILE A 52 -6.53 -2.53 -4.91
CA ILE A 52 -5.47 -3.33 -4.30
C ILE A 52 -5.41 -3.05 -2.81
N THR A 53 -5.27 -4.12 -2.03
CA THR A 53 -4.93 -4.04 -0.61
C THR A 53 -3.64 -4.83 -0.37
N ARG A 54 -2.65 -4.20 0.26
CA ARG A 54 -1.42 -4.84 0.72
C ARG A 54 -1.20 -4.55 2.18
N ILE A 55 -0.90 -5.61 2.93
CA ILE A 55 -0.59 -5.57 4.35
C ILE A 55 0.86 -6.01 4.52
N TYR A 56 1.63 -5.20 5.23
CA TYR A 56 2.99 -5.52 5.64
C TYR A 56 3.02 -5.60 7.15
N LYS A 57 3.32 -6.78 7.69
CA LYS A 57 3.60 -6.91 9.12
C LYS A 57 4.87 -6.13 9.45
N LEU A 58 4.81 -5.35 10.51
CA LEU A 58 5.99 -4.74 11.08
C LEU A 58 6.87 -5.84 11.68
N PRO A 59 8.20 -5.70 11.61
CA PRO A 59 9.10 -6.60 12.32
C PRO A 59 8.81 -6.50 13.82
N ASP A 60 8.89 -7.63 14.52
CA ASP A 60 8.78 -7.64 15.97
C ASP A 60 9.86 -6.75 16.55
N VAL A 61 9.46 -5.70 17.27
CA VAL A 61 10.36 -4.93 18.13
C VAL A 61 10.58 -5.71 19.43
N SER A 62 10.92 -7.01 19.31
CA SER A 62 11.42 -7.80 20.42
C SER A 62 12.91 -7.55 20.51
N ILE A 63 13.28 -6.39 21.07
CA ILE A 63 14.65 -6.16 21.53
C ILE A 63 14.77 -6.87 22.89
N LEU A 64 15.80 -7.72 23.00
CA LEU A 64 16.28 -8.35 24.23
C LEU A 64 16.51 -7.34 25.36
#